data_AF-A0A2H9R998-F1
#
_entry.id   AF-A0A2H9R998-F1
#
_cell.length_a   1.000
_cell.length_b   1.000
_cell.length_c   1.000
_cell.angle_alpha   90.00
_cell.angle_beta   90.00
_cell.angle_gamma   90.00
#
_symmetry.space_group_name_H-M   'P 1'
#
loop_
_entity.id
_entity.type
_entity.pdbx_description
1 polymer ?
#
loop_
_entity_poly.entity_id
_entity_poly.type
_entity_poly.pdbx_seq_one_letter_code
_entity_poly.pdbx_strand_id
1 'polypeptide(L)'
;MLDVLEIIAEFSYFGIFLILIGVNASPVLMPPTWIILSSFYAFDPSLNLIVLSIIGATGATIGRFILKNISSFFRKFVGPEQQSNLDIIGDFLNRKKYGYVVASFLFGATPLPSNMLFITYGLMKTKSFGLYVGFWFGRAVSYYVMLSIGNIVLIPLIQIFEERYIGILLLDGISIGSVIFFTSINWAHLITYKKLKFVRPRLWRF
;
A
#
# COMPACT_ATOMS: atom_id res chain seq x y z
N MET A 1 -19.10 16.61 -9.79
CA MET A 1 -18.09 15.83 -9.00
C MET A 1 -18.13 16.19 -7.52
N LEU A 2 -18.62 17.38 -7.14
CA LEU A 2 -18.93 17.75 -5.75
C LEU A 2 -20.06 16.90 -5.14
N ASP A 3 -21.11 16.60 -5.92
CA ASP A 3 -22.28 15.84 -5.44
C ASP A 3 -21.96 14.44 -4.91
N VAL A 4 -21.01 13.73 -5.53
CA VAL A 4 -20.62 12.37 -5.08
C VAL A 4 -19.87 12.44 -3.75
N LEU A 5 -19.03 13.46 -3.55
CA LEU A 5 -18.31 13.65 -2.31
C LEU A 5 -19.24 14.13 -1.19
N GLU A 6 -20.23 14.97 -1.50
CA GLU A 6 -21.26 15.39 -0.55
C GLU A 6 -22.15 14.23 -0.11
N ILE A 7 -22.65 13.41 -1.04
CA ILE A 7 -23.42 12.20 -0.73
C ILE A 7 -22.61 11.26 0.16
N ILE A 8 -21.31 11.09 -0.13
CA ILE A 8 -20.43 10.22 0.66
C ILE A 8 -20.08 10.84 2.03
N ALA A 9 -19.94 12.16 2.11
CA ALA A 9 -19.74 12.89 3.36
C ALA A 9 -20.97 12.79 4.27
N GLU A 10 -22.18 12.71 3.70
CA GLU A 10 -23.43 12.47 4.43
C GLU A 10 -23.42 11.10 5.15
N PHE A 11 -22.70 10.11 4.60
CA PHE A 11 -22.45 8.81 5.26
C PHE A 11 -21.32 8.86 6.32
N SER A 12 -20.72 10.02 6.58
CA SER A 12 -19.64 10.25 7.55
C SER A 12 -18.54 9.18 7.40
N TYR A 13 -18.28 8.39 8.45
CA TYR A 13 -17.28 7.32 8.42
C TYR A 13 -17.59 6.16 7.47
N PHE A 14 -18.86 5.86 7.21
CA PHE A 14 -19.25 4.72 6.39
C PHE A 14 -18.95 4.96 4.91
N GLY A 15 -19.13 6.20 4.44
CA GLY A 15 -18.73 6.59 3.09
C GLY A 15 -17.23 6.43 2.85
N ILE A 16 -16.43 6.91 3.82
CA ILE A 16 -14.96 6.80 3.81
C ILE A 16 -14.52 5.32 3.75
N PHE A 17 -15.18 4.48 4.55
CA PHE A 17 -14.93 3.04 4.57
C PHE A 17 -15.12 2.40 3.18
N LEU A 18 -16.23 2.68 2.50
CA LEU A 18 -16.53 2.13 1.18
C LEU A 18 -15.54 2.60 0.11
N ILE A 19 -15.17 3.88 0.12
CA ILE A 19 -14.13 4.40 -0.79
C ILE A 19 -12.83 3.64 -0.59
N LEU A 20 -12.38 3.48 0.66
CA LEU A 20 -11.10 2.85 0.92
C LEU A 20 -11.05 1.38 0.54
N ILE A 21 -12.19 0.68 0.59
CA ILE A 21 -12.31 -0.66 0.01
C ILE A 21 -12.04 -0.61 -1.49
N GLY A 22 -12.78 0.23 -2.23
CA GLY A 22 -12.65 0.33 -3.69
C GLY A 22 -11.24 0.70 -4.13
N VAL A 23 -10.66 1.72 -3.48
CA VAL A 23 -9.31 2.20 -3.76
C VAL A 23 -8.25 1.12 -3.49
N ASN A 24 -8.34 0.38 -2.39
CA ASN A 24 -7.36 -0.68 -2.09
C ASN A 24 -7.62 -2.00 -2.83
N ALA A 25 -8.80 -2.19 -3.40
CA ALA A 25 -9.13 -3.30 -4.28
C ALA A 25 -8.56 -3.10 -5.70
N SER A 26 -8.31 -1.85 -6.11
CA SER A 26 -7.70 -1.57 -7.41
C SER A 26 -6.24 -2.04 -7.46
N PRO A 27 -5.82 -2.72 -8.55
CA PRO A 27 -4.46 -3.22 -8.68
C PRO A 27 -3.42 -2.10 -8.88
N VAL A 28 -3.77 -0.99 -9.56
CA VAL A 28 -2.80 0.06 -9.96
C VAL A 28 -3.41 1.47 -9.92
N LEU A 29 -2.55 2.48 -9.78
CA LEU A 29 -2.81 3.92 -10.01
C LEU A 29 -3.87 4.54 -9.11
N MET A 30 -3.82 4.24 -7.81
CA MET A 30 -4.71 4.85 -6.83
C MET A 30 -3.95 5.83 -5.96
N PRO A 31 -4.54 7.00 -5.65
CA PRO A 31 -3.90 7.95 -4.76
C PRO A 31 -3.64 7.29 -3.40
N PRO A 32 -2.55 7.68 -2.70
CA PRO A 32 -2.30 7.23 -1.34
C PRO A 32 -3.54 7.43 -0.47
N THR A 33 -3.97 6.36 0.16
CA THR A 33 -5.22 6.29 0.91
C THR A 33 -5.22 7.19 2.15
N TRP A 34 -4.05 7.56 2.66
CA TRP A 34 -3.93 8.56 3.71
C TRP A 34 -4.33 9.96 3.22
N ILE A 35 -4.09 10.30 1.94
CA ILE A 35 -4.52 11.58 1.35
C ILE A 35 -6.04 11.66 1.38
N ILE A 36 -6.71 10.56 1.00
CA ILE A 36 -8.16 10.47 1.03
C ILE A 36 -8.67 10.73 2.46
N LEU A 37 -8.12 10.03 3.45
CA LEU A 37 -8.50 10.23 4.86
C LEU A 37 -8.26 11.67 5.33
N SER A 38 -7.13 12.26 4.97
CA SER A 38 -6.80 13.64 5.30
C SER A 38 -7.75 14.64 4.66
N SER A 39 -8.19 14.41 3.41
CA SER A 39 -9.17 15.26 2.74
C SER A 39 -10.53 15.23 3.44
N PHE A 40 -10.98 14.05 3.88
CA PHE A 40 -12.22 13.94 4.67
C PHE A 40 -12.10 14.64 6.02
N TYR A 41 -10.97 14.49 6.70
CA TYR A 41 -10.71 15.19 7.98
C TYR A 41 -10.61 16.71 7.80
N ALA A 42 -10.07 17.19 6.68
CA ALA A 42 -10.01 18.62 6.38
C ALA A 42 -11.39 19.22 6.08
N PHE A 43 -12.29 18.44 5.47
CA PHE A 43 -13.67 18.84 5.20
C PHE A 43 -14.55 18.81 6.46
N ASP A 44 -14.38 17.78 7.30
CA ASP A 44 -15.07 17.64 8.58
C ASP A 44 -14.06 17.40 9.73
N PRO A 45 -13.55 18.48 10.36
CA PRO A 45 -12.65 18.37 11.50
C PRO A 45 -13.28 17.80 12.77
N SER A 46 -14.60 17.55 12.81
CA SER A 46 -15.26 16.90 13.94
C SER A 46 -15.01 15.39 14.01
N LEU A 47 -14.51 14.80 12.92
CA LEU A 47 -14.14 13.38 12.86
C LEU A 47 -13.02 13.06 13.84
N ASN A 48 -13.14 11.96 14.56
CA ASN A 48 -12.11 11.49 15.48
C ASN A 48 -10.99 10.80 14.69
N LEU A 49 -9.76 11.29 14.86
CA LEU A 49 -8.55 10.78 14.19
C LEU A 49 -8.32 9.28 14.40
N ILE A 50 -8.56 8.77 15.61
CA ILE A 50 -8.35 7.36 15.95
C ILE A 50 -9.41 6.50 15.23
N VAL A 51 -10.68 6.89 15.32
CA VAL A 51 -11.78 6.20 14.65
C VAL A 51 -11.57 6.19 13.13
N LEU A 52 -11.20 7.33 12.56
CA LEU A 52 -10.91 7.48 11.14
C LEU A 52 -9.75 6.57 10.69
N SER A 53 -8.69 6.48 11.49
CA SER A 53 -7.54 5.61 11.21
C SER A 53 -7.92 4.13 11.25
N ILE A 54 -8.74 3.72 12.22
CA ILE A 54 -9.23 2.34 12.36
C ILE A 54 -10.13 1.96 11.19
N ILE A 55 -11.09 2.82 10.86
CA ILE A 55 -12.03 2.60 9.75
C ILE A 55 -11.27 2.54 8.43
N GLY A 56 -10.32 3.46 8.24
CA GLY A 56 -9.49 3.45 7.06
C GLY A 56 -8.62 2.20 6.94
N ALA A 57 -8.00 1.76 8.04
CA ALA A 57 -7.19 0.54 8.06
C ALA A 57 -8.04 -0.70 7.74
N THR A 58 -9.28 -0.72 8.23
CA THR A 58 -10.23 -1.81 7.98
C THR A 58 -10.66 -1.84 6.52
N GLY A 59 -11.11 -0.69 5.97
CA GLY A 59 -11.47 -0.58 4.56
C GLY A 59 -10.30 -0.94 3.63
N ALA A 60 -9.10 -0.46 3.95
CA ALA A 60 -7.90 -0.80 3.20
C ALA A 60 -7.61 -2.31 3.24
N THR A 61 -7.69 -2.94 4.41
CA THR A 61 -7.43 -4.39 4.57
C THR A 61 -8.44 -5.23 3.80
N ILE A 62 -9.72 -4.84 3.79
CA ILE A 62 -10.77 -5.51 3.00
C ILE A 62 -10.50 -5.33 1.50
N GLY A 63 -10.14 -4.13 1.06
CA GLY A 63 -9.72 -3.91 -0.33
C GLY A 63 -8.54 -4.80 -0.72
N ARG A 64 -7.54 -4.95 0.16
CA ARG A 64 -6.41 -5.87 -0.05
C ARG A 64 -6.80 -7.34 -0.09
N PHE A 65 -7.79 -7.73 0.70
CA PHE A 65 -8.37 -9.07 0.62
C PHE A 65 -8.98 -9.32 -0.77
N ILE A 66 -9.77 -8.37 -1.28
CA ILE A 66 -10.36 -8.44 -2.63
C ILE A 66 -9.26 -8.53 -3.70
N LEU A 67 -8.29 -7.61 -3.66
CA LEU A 67 -7.19 -7.57 -4.63
C LEU A 67 -6.43 -8.90 -4.69
N LYS A 68 -6.01 -9.42 -3.53
CA LYS A 68 -5.32 -10.71 -3.43
C LYS A 68 -6.15 -11.84 -4.03
N ASN A 69 -7.46 -11.88 -3.76
CA ASN A 69 -8.33 -12.94 -4.29
C ASN A 69 -8.46 -12.84 -5.83
N ILE A 70 -8.63 -11.63 -6.36
CA ILE A 70 -8.64 -11.40 -7.81
C ILE A 70 -7.30 -11.83 -8.41
N SER A 71 -6.16 -11.41 -7.82
CA SER A 71 -4.83 -11.79 -8.29
C SER A 71 -4.59 -13.30 -8.27
N SER A 72 -5.16 -14.03 -7.30
CA SER A 72 -5.07 -15.50 -7.25
C SER A 72 -5.65 -16.19 -8.49
N PHE A 73 -6.68 -15.60 -9.12
CA PHE A 73 -7.24 -16.14 -10.37
C PHE A 73 -6.23 -16.07 -11.53
N PHE A 74 -5.32 -15.09 -11.50
CA PHE A 74 -4.30 -14.91 -12.53
C PHE A 74 -3.11 -15.86 -12.41
N ARG A 75 -2.99 -16.64 -11.32
CA ARG A 75 -1.87 -17.60 -11.16
C ARG A 75 -1.77 -18.56 -12.35
N LYS A 76 -2.89 -18.96 -12.94
CA LYS A 76 -2.93 -19.88 -14.11
C LYS A 76 -2.23 -19.32 -15.36
N PHE A 77 -2.05 -18.00 -15.45
CA PHE A 77 -1.37 -17.34 -16.57
C PHE A 77 0.11 -17.08 -16.28
N VAL A 78 0.61 -17.37 -15.07
CA VAL A 78 2.01 -17.18 -14.70
C VAL A 78 2.84 -18.35 -15.22
N GLY A 79 3.99 -18.08 -15.83
CA GLY A 79 4.89 -19.12 -16.35
C GLY A 79 5.47 -20.01 -15.23
N PRO A 80 5.91 -21.24 -15.55
CA PRO A 80 6.35 -22.22 -14.56
C PRO A 80 7.56 -21.75 -13.73
N GLU A 81 8.50 -21.03 -14.35
CA GLU A 81 9.67 -20.47 -13.65
C GLU A 81 9.26 -19.40 -12.64
N GLN A 82 8.35 -18.49 -13.01
CA GLN A 82 7.85 -17.45 -12.11
C GLN A 82 7.00 -18.05 -10.98
N GLN A 83 6.21 -19.10 -11.25
CA GLN A 83 5.49 -19.83 -10.21
C GLN A 83 6.45 -20.44 -9.19
N SER A 84 7.52 -21.11 -9.66
CA SER A 84 8.56 -21.67 -8.78
C SER A 84 9.20 -20.60 -7.89
N ASN A 85 9.55 -19.44 -8.45
CA ASN A 85 10.10 -18.32 -7.68
C ASN A 85 9.12 -17.79 -6.60
N LEU A 86 7.84 -17.72 -6.93
CA LEU A 86 6.80 -17.32 -5.97
C LEU A 86 6.64 -18.34 -4.84
N ASP A 87 6.71 -19.63 -5.17
CA ASP A 87 6.60 -20.72 -4.20
C ASP A 87 7.81 -20.73 -3.24
N ILE A 88 9.02 -20.46 -3.71
CA ILE A 88 10.22 -20.29 -2.87
C ILE A 88 10.04 -19.16 -1.84
N ILE A 89 9.49 -18.01 -2.27
CA ILE A 89 9.20 -16.89 -1.35
C ILE A 89 8.13 -17.32 -0.33
N GLY A 90 7.12 -18.07 -0.75
CA GLY A 90 6.10 -18.63 0.12
C GLY A 90 6.67 -19.53 1.18
N ASP A 91 7.52 -20.47 0.80
CA ASP A 91 8.19 -21.39 1.71
C ASP A 91 9.07 -20.66 2.72
N PHE A 92 9.79 -19.62 2.28
CA PHE A 92 10.58 -18.77 3.18
C PHE A 92 9.71 -18.09 4.25
N LEU A 93 8.57 -17.51 3.84
CA LEU A 93 7.65 -16.85 4.77
C LEU A 93 6.93 -17.84 5.69
N ASN A 94 6.58 -19.04 5.20
CA ASN A 94 5.97 -20.12 5.98
C ASN A 94 6.92 -20.67 7.05
N ARG A 95 8.23 -20.76 6.76
CA ARG A 95 9.25 -21.21 7.73
C ARG A 95 9.39 -20.28 8.94
N LYS A 96 9.00 -19.01 8.81
CA LYS A 96 9.04 -18.03 9.90
C LYS A 96 7.66 -17.93 10.55
N LYS A 97 7.57 -18.22 11.86
CA LYS A 97 6.31 -18.17 12.65
C LYS A 97 5.47 -16.90 12.42
N TYR A 98 6.14 -15.75 12.23
CA TYR A 98 5.50 -14.45 11.99
C TYR A 98 5.87 -13.84 10.64
N GLY A 99 6.35 -14.62 9.66
CA GLY A 99 6.86 -14.11 8.38
C GLY A 99 5.85 -13.20 7.66
N TYR A 100 4.62 -13.69 7.47
CA TYR A 100 3.55 -12.92 6.84
C TYR A 100 3.08 -11.73 7.68
N VAL A 101 3.03 -11.87 9.01
CA VAL A 101 2.60 -10.78 9.90
C VAL A 101 3.60 -9.62 9.82
N VAL A 102 4.89 -9.92 9.97
CA VAL A 102 5.96 -8.91 9.96
C VAL A 102 6.08 -8.27 8.58
N ALA A 103 6.08 -9.06 7.51
CA ALA A 103 6.13 -8.53 6.15
C ALA A 103 4.96 -7.60 5.86
N SER A 104 3.73 -8.03 6.16
CA SER A 104 2.54 -7.22 5.96
C SER A 104 2.50 -5.97 6.85
N PHE A 105 2.96 -6.07 8.09
CA PHE A 105 3.06 -4.93 9.00
C PHE A 105 4.02 -3.88 8.46
N LEU A 106 5.23 -4.29 8.06
CA LEU A 106 6.22 -3.36 7.50
C LEU A 106 5.67 -2.66 6.25
N PHE A 107 5.05 -3.40 5.33
CA PHE A 107 4.44 -2.80 4.13
C PHE A 107 3.20 -1.95 4.42
N GLY A 108 2.46 -2.23 5.49
CA GLY A 108 1.32 -1.43 5.92
C GLY A 108 1.73 -0.15 6.65
N ALA A 109 2.81 -0.22 7.44
CA ALA A 109 3.32 0.87 8.26
C ALA A 109 4.16 1.89 7.47
N THR A 110 4.68 1.49 6.31
CA THR A 110 5.61 2.29 5.49
C THR A 110 4.98 2.65 4.14
N PRO A 111 5.54 3.62 3.40
CA PRO A 111 5.08 3.96 2.05
C PRO A 111 5.46 2.91 0.99
N LEU A 112 5.76 1.67 1.39
CA LEU A 112 6.08 0.58 0.46
C LEU A 112 4.86 0.18 -0.38
N PRO A 113 5.08 -0.36 -1.59
CA PRO A 113 4.01 -0.72 -2.54
C PRO A 113 3.25 -1.96 -2.07
N SER A 114 2.37 -1.78 -1.08
CA SER A 114 1.52 -2.85 -0.56
C SER A 114 0.61 -3.49 -1.63
N ASN A 115 0.28 -2.80 -2.73
CA ASN A 115 -0.40 -3.41 -3.88
C ASN A 115 0.37 -4.64 -4.40
N MET A 116 1.67 -4.47 -4.65
CA MET A 116 2.51 -5.54 -5.18
C MET A 116 2.59 -6.70 -4.18
N LEU A 117 2.71 -6.41 -2.88
CA LEU A 117 2.72 -7.43 -1.84
C LEU A 117 1.47 -8.33 -1.89
N PHE A 118 0.27 -7.72 -1.96
CA PHE A 118 -0.98 -8.47 -1.97
C PHE A 118 -1.26 -9.17 -3.30
N ILE A 119 -0.81 -8.60 -4.43
CA ILE A 119 -0.81 -9.28 -5.74
C ILE A 119 0.07 -10.53 -5.65
N THR A 120 1.30 -10.39 -5.15
CA THR A 120 2.24 -11.50 -4.94
C THR A 120 1.64 -12.57 -4.02
N TYR A 121 1.03 -12.20 -2.89
CA TYR A 121 0.32 -13.14 -2.03
C TYR A 121 -0.86 -13.84 -2.72
N GLY A 122 -1.55 -13.16 -3.63
CA GLY A 122 -2.59 -13.74 -4.47
C GLY A 122 -2.02 -14.79 -5.41
N LEU A 123 -0.97 -14.46 -6.15
CA LEU A 123 -0.29 -15.38 -7.07
C LEU A 123 0.34 -16.57 -6.33
N MET A 124 0.80 -16.38 -5.10
CA MET A 124 1.28 -17.45 -4.21
C MET A 124 0.15 -18.31 -3.62
N LYS A 125 -1.13 -17.94 -3.79
CA LYS A 125 -2.30 -18.58 -3.15
C LYS A 125 -2.15 -18.68 -1.62
N THR A 126 -1.53 -17.67 -1.00
CA THR A 126 -1.26 -17.64 0.44
C THR A 126 -2.58 -17.67 1.23
N LYS A 127 -2.68 -18.56 2.25
CA LYS A 127 -3.88 -18.66 3.11
C LYS A 127 -3.71 -18.05 4.51
N SER A 128 -2.52 -17.56 4.85
CA SER A 128 -2.21 -17.05 6.19
C SER A 128 -3.08 -15.84 6.56
N PHE A 129 -3.89 -15.95 7.61
CA PHE A 129 -4.65 -14.81 8.14
C PHE A 129 -3.74 -13.71 8.72
N GLY A 130 -2.52 -14.09 9.14
CA GLY A 130 -1.54 -13.16 9.70
C GLY A 130 -1.15 -12.03 8.75
N LEU A 131 -1.30 -12.23 7.43
CA LEU A 131 -1.04 -11.18 6.46
C LEU A 131 -2.02 -9.99 6.60
N TYR A 132 -3.28 -10.24 6.98
CA TYR A 132 -4.28 -9.19 7.17
C TYR A 132 -4.09 -8.50 8.51
N VAL A 133 -3.80 -9.27 9.56
CA VAL A 133 -3.53 -8.74 10.90
C VAL A 133 -2.32 -7.79 10.86
N GLY A 134 -1.20 -8.24 10.30
CA GLY A 134 0.00 -7.41 10.18
C GLY A 134 -0.29 -6.12 9.40
N PHE A 135 -0.93 -6.25 8.23
CA PHE A 135 -1.25 -5.09 7.40
C PHE A 135 -2.20 -4.10 8.08
N TRP A 136 -3.23 -4.59 8.75
CA TRP A 136 -4.21 -3.76 9.45
C TRP A 136 -3.55 -2.94 10.57
N PHE A 137 -2.71 -3.56 11.40
CA PHE A 137 -1.97 -2.84 12.45
C PHE A 137 -1.00 -1.83 11.86
N GLY A 138 -0.24 -2.21 10.83
CA GLY A 138 0.66 -1.29 10.14
C GLY A 138 -0.09 -0.08 9.58
N ARG A 139 -1.25 -0.33 8.96
CA ARG A 139 -2.08 0.73 8.38
C ARG A 139 -2.71 1.63 9.43
N ALA A 140 -3.27 1.08 10.50
CA ALA A 140 -3.85 1.86 11.59
C ALA A 140 -2.83 2.82 12.20
N VAL A 141 -1.61 2.33 12.48
CA VAL A 141 -0.51 3.16 12.99
C VAL A 141 -0.11 4.21 11.95
N SER A 142 0.10 3.82 10.68
CA SER A 142 0.52 4.74 9.63
C SER A 142 -0.49 5.87 9.39
N TYR A 143 -1.79 5.55 9.36
CA TYR A 143 -2.85 6.53 9.16
C TYR A 143 -2.95 7.48 10.35
N TYR A 144 -2.90 6.94 11.57
CA TYR A 144 -2.93 7.78 12.76
C TYR A 144 -1.77 8.78 12.78
N VAL A 145 -0.55 8.31 12.51
CA VAL A 145 0.64 9.17 12.44
C VAL A 145 0.46 10.22 11.34
N MET A 146 0.12 9.81 10.12
CA MET A 146 -0.02 10.72 8.97
C MET A 146 -1.12 11.75 9.15
N LEU A 147 -2.25 11.39 9.75
CA LEU A 147 -3.34 12.31 10.04
C LEU A 147 -2.95 13.28 11.16
N SER A 148 -2.23 12.82 12.19
CA SER A 148 -1.78 13.66 13.31
C SER A 148 -0.77 14.73 12.89
N ILE A 149 0.10 14.42 11.92
CA ILE A 149 1.01 15.40 11.31
C ILE A 149 0.43 16.05 10.05
N GLY A 150 -0.82 15.70 9.70
CA GLY A 150 -1.47 16.06 8.44
C GLY A 150 -1.50 17.56 8.23
N ASN A 151 -1.81 18.36 9.25
CA ASN A 151 -1.88 19.82 9.12
C ASN A 151 -0.54 20.48 8.74
N ILE A 152 0.60 19.84 9.03
CA ILE A 152 1.94 20.33 8.68
C ILE A 152 2.34 19.90 7.26
N VAL A 153 1.82 18.77 6.78
CA VAL A 153 2.18 18.16 5.48
C VAL A 153 1.16 18.46 4.38
N LEU A 154 -0.12 18.67 4.72
CA LEU A 154 -1.22 18.85 3.76
C LEU A 154 -1.17 20.19 3.04
N ILE A 155 -0.73 21.27 3.70
CA ILE A 155 -0.72 22.62 3.09
C ILE A 155 0.25 22.68 1.89
N PRO A 156 1.52 22.21 1.99
CA PRO A 156 2.41 22.13 0.84
C PRO A 156 1.92 21.13 -0.23
N LEU A 157 1.25 20.05 0.18
CA LEU A 157 0.82 19.00 -0.72
C LEU A 157 -0.38 19.46 -1.56
N ILE A 158 -1.40 20.09 -0.97
CA ILE A 158 -2.59 20.56 -1.69
C ILE A 158 -2.22 21.58 -2.78
N GLN A 159 -1.21 22.42 -2.55
CA GLN A 159 -0.64 23.32 -3.57
C GLN A 159 0.04 22.58 -4.74
N ILE A 160 0.55 21.37 -4.52
CA ILE A 160 1.11 20.50 -5.59
C ILE A 160 -0.01 19.73 -6.32
N PHE A 161 -1.18 19.56 -5.71
CA PHE A 161 -2.29 18.73 -6.19
C PHE A 161 -3.44 19.48 -6.89
N GLU A 162 -3.37 20.82 -7.05
CA GLU A 162 -4.34 21.57 -7.88
C GLU A 162 -4.34 21.09 -9.35
N GLU A 163 -3.19 20.64 -9.85
CA GLU A 163 -3.05 19.96 -11.15
C GLU A 163 -3.23 18.43 -10.97
N ARG A 164 -4.48 18.01 -10.74
CA ARG A 164 -4.92 16.68 -10.27
C ARG A 164 -4.28 15.45 -10.94
N TYR A 165 -3.79 15.58 -12.18
CA TYR A 165 -3.14 14.50 -12.93
C TYR A 165 -1.62 14.45 -12.76
N ILE A 166 -0.97 15.61 -12.58
CA ILE A 166 0.49 15.71 -12.46
C ILE A 166 0.95 15.20 -11.09
N GLY A 167 0.22 15.51 -10.02
CA GLY A 167 0.54 15.04 -8.66
C GLY A 167 0.50 13.51 -8.52
N ILE A 168 -0.48 12.86 -9.16
CA ILE A 168 -0.59 11.38 -9.18
C ILE A 168 0.56 10.77 -9.98
N LEU A 169 0.84 11.30 -11.17
CA LEU A 169 1.95 10.83 -12.02
C LEU A 169 3.33 11.05 -11.38
N LEU A 170 3.54 12.17 -10.68
CA LEU A 170 4.77 12.45 -9.94
C LEU A 170 4.93 11.47 -8.79
N LEU A 171 3.87 11.21 -8.02
CA LEU A 171 3.95 10.31 -6.89
C LEU A 171 4.12 8.84 -7.32
N ASP A 172 3.47 8.43 -8.40
CA ASP A 172 3.73 7.13 -9.03
C ASP A 172 5.15 7.07 -9.60
N GLY A 173 5.65 8.14 -10.20
CA GLY A 173 7.04 8.26 -10.64
C GLY A 173 8.03 8.12 -9.49
N ILE A 174 7.77 8.77 -8.35
CA ILE A 174 8.57 8.64 -7.12
C ILE A 174 8.47 7.23 -6.56
N SER A 175 7.29 6.61 -6.59
CA SER A 175 7.07 5.25 -6.09
C SER A 175 7.79 4.22 -6.95
N ILE A 176 7.68 4.32 -8.28
CA ILE A 176 8.41 3.51 -9.26
C ILE A 176 9.91 3.76 -9.10
N GLY A 177 10.33 5.02 -8.99
CA GLY A 177 11.72 5.41 -8.74
C GLY A 177 12.26 4.81 -7.45
N SER A 178 11.47 4.79 -6.38
CA SER A 178 11.83 4.17 -5.09
C SER A 178 11.97 2.65 -5.22
N VAL A 179 11.10 2.00 -5.99
CA VAL A 179 11.21 0.56 -6.29
C VAL A 179 12.45 0.28 -7.15
N ILE A 180 12.73 1.09 -8.17
CA ILE A 180 13.94 0.96 -8.99
C ILE A 180 15.19 1.17 -8.13
N PHE A 181 15.18 2.19 -7.26
CA PHE A 181 16.26 2.47 -6.33
C PHE A 181 16.48 1.29 -5.36
N PHE A 182 15.41 0.79 -4.75
CA PHE A 182 15.45 -0.33 -3.81
C PHE A 182 15.95 -1.64 -4.48
N THR A 183 15.49 -1.92 -5.70
CA THR A 183 15.95 -3.07 -6.49
C THR A 183 17.38 -2.90 -6.99
N SER A 184 17.85 -1.66 -7.15
CA SER A 184 19.24 -1.35 -7.49
C SER A 184 20.20 -1.50 -6.31
N ILE A 185 19.73 -1.70 -5.07
CA ILE A 185 20.62 -1.94 -3.92
C ILE A 185 21.12 -3.39 -3.92
N ASN A 186 22.42 -3.59 -3.78
CA ASN A 186 23.01 -4.90 -3.53
C ASN A 186 22.77 -5.30 -2.07
N TRP A 187 21.61 -5.92 -1.81
CA TRP A 187 21.20 -6.33 -0.47
C TRP A 187 22.21 -7.27 0.22
N ALA A 188 22.83 -8.18 -0.52
CA ALA A 188 23.83 -9.10 0.03
C ALA A 188 25.10 -8.35 0.51
N HIS A 189 25.53 -7.33 -0.22
CA HIS A 189 26.66 -6.50 0.16
C HIS A 189 26.31 -5.53 1.30
N LEU A 190 25.10 -4.96 1.28
CA LEU A 190 24.61 -4.06 2.32
C LEU A 190 24.50 -4.77 3.68
N ILE A 191 23.96 -5.99 3.69
CA ILE A 191 23.77 -6.77 4.92
C ILE A 191 25.11 -7.29 5.47
N THR A 192 26.01 -7.74 4.59
CA THR A 192 27.30 -8.33 5.01
C THR A 192 28.33 -7.29 5.43
N TYR A 193 28.46 -6.20 4.67
CA TYR A 193 29.53 -5.21 4.85
C TYR A 193 29.05 -3.87 5.41
N LYS A 194 27.74 -3.71 5.65
CA LYS A 194 27.10 -2.44 6.07
C LYS A 194 27.43 -1.25 5.18
N LYS A 195 27.76 -1.51 3.90
CA LYS A 195 28.10 -0.51 2.90
C LYS A 195 27.15 -0.60 1.71
N LEU A 196 26.56 0.54 1.35
CA LEU A 196 25.70 0.68 0.18
C LEU A 196 26.51 0.44 -1.09
N LYS A 197 26.08 -0.54 -1.89
CA LYS A 197 26.61 -0.83 -3.22
C LYS A 197 25.44 -1.00 -4.16
N PHE A 198 25.46 -0.32 -5.29
CA PHE A 198 24.38 -0.40 -6.28
C PHE A 198 24.71 -1.45 -7.35
N VAL A 199 23.71 -2.23 -7.74
CA VAL A 199 23.70 -3.12 -8.91
C VAL A 199 22.88 -2.43 -9.98
N ARG A 200 23.44 -2.25 -11.19
CA ARG A 200 22.67 -1.66 -12.28
C ARG A 200 21.52 -2.60 -12.68
N PRO A 201 20.26 -2.13 -12.69
CA PRO A 201 19.14 -2.93 -13.16
C PRO A 201 19.32 -3.24 -14.65
N ARG A 202 18.94 -4.45 -15.07
CA ARG A 202 19.10 -4.95 -16.46
C ARG A 202 18.43 -4.07 -17.53
N LEU A 203 17.51 -3.18 -17.14
CA LEU A 203 16.81 -2.22 -18.02
C LEU A 203 17.74 -1.14 -18.62
N TRP A 204 18.95 -0.95 -18.08
CA TRP A 204 19.96 -0.01 -18.60
C TRP A 204 21.05 -0.69 -19.44
N ARG A 205 20.74 -1.84 -20.04
CA ARG A 205 21.58 -2.50 -21.06
C ARG A 205 20.97 -2.28 -22.45
N PHE A 206 20.94 -1.04 -22.88
CA PHE A 206 20.83 -0.64 -24.28
C PHE A 206 21.75 0.55 -24.50
#